data_AF-A0A5C9BUK9-F1
#
_entry.id   AF-A0A5C9BUK9-F1
#
_cell.length_a   1.000
_cell.length_b   1.000
_cell.length_c   1.000
_cell.angle_alpha   90.00
_cell.angle_beta   90.00
_cell.angle_gamma   90.00
#
_symmetry.space_group_name_H-M   'P 1'
#
loop_
_entity.id
_entity.type
_entity.pdbx_description
1 polymer ?
#
loop_
_entity_poly.entity_id
_entity_poly.type
_entity_poly.pdbx_seq_one_letter_code
_entity_poly.pdbx_strand_id
1 'polypeptide(L)'
;MAKADALTLYVTDHDQPVDTKNASATMTLLSASEKTEAKLLPAGGNKLQAQGAFKIQPGMKAAALVKLGDKASQVVRFTLR
;
A
#
# COMPACT_ATOMS: atom_id res chain seq x y z
N MET A 1 -19.52 4.40 -6.19
CA MET A 1 -18.06 4.15 -6.16
C MET A 1 -17.58 4.52 -4.78
N ALA A 2 -16.96 3.58 -4.06
CA ALA A 2 -16.44 3.87 -2.72
C ALA A 2 -15.18 4.75 -2.86
N LYS A 3 -15.12 5.84 -2.08
CA LYS A 3 -13.89 6.57 -1.84
C LYS A 3 -13.35 6.09 -0.49
N ALA A 4 -12.16 5.52 -0.49
CA ALA A 4 -11.44 5.32 0.76
C ALA A 4 -10.74 6.63 1.10
N ASP A 5 -10.86 7.03 2.36
CA ASP A 5 -10.18 8.17 2.98
C ASP A 5 -8.74 7.83 3.43
N ALA A 6 -8.44 6.53 3.52
CA ALA A 6 -7.10 6.02 3.75
C ALA A 6 -6.82 4.74 2.96
N LEU A 7 -5.57 4.59 2.53
CA LEU A 7 -4.99 3.31 2.10
C LEU A 7 -4.07 2.81 3.21
N THR A 8 -4.38 1.65 3.78
CA THR A 8 -3.55 1.00 4.80
C THR A 8 -2.97 -0.30 4.26
N LEU A 9 -1.66 -0.44 4.34
CA LEU A 9 -0.93 -1.66 4.04
C LEU A 9 -0.43 -2.28 5.36
N TYR A 10 -0.81 -3.52 5.61
CA TYR A 10 -0.32 -4.31 6.73
C TYR A 10 0.86 -5.16 6.26
N VAL A 11 1.94 -5.15 7.03
CA VAL A 11 3.14 -5.94 6.72
C VAL A 11 3.27 -7.10 7.71
N THR A 12 3.43 -8.30 7.17
CA THR A 12 3.66 -9.52 7.94
C THR A 12 4.74 -10.37 7.29
N ASP A 13 5.51 -11.09 8.09
CA ASP A 13 6.49 -12.08 7.67
C ASP A 13 6.08 -13.43 8.29
N HIS A 14 5.67 -14.39 7.47
CA HIS A 14 5.09 -15.67 7.95
C HIS A 14 4.03 -15.47 9.05
N ASP A 15 3.03 -14.62 8.77
CA ASP A 15 1.95 -14.20 9.68
C ASP A 15 2.38 -13.39 10.92
N GLN A 16 3.68 -13.16 11.13
CA GLN A 16 4.16 -12.31 12.20
C GLN A 16 4.16 -10.83 11.79
N PRO A 17 3.56 -9.92 12.57
CA PRO A 17 3.57 -8.50 12.28
C PRO A 17 5.01 -7.95 12.30
N VAL A 18 5.39 -7.23 11.24
CA VAL A 18 6.71 -6.61 11.13
C VAL A 18 6.60 -5.13 11.48
N ASP A 19 7.44 -4.62 12.38
CA ASP A 19 7.48 -3.19 12.71
C ASP A 19 7.84 -2.35 11.47
N THR A 20 6.98 -1.40 11.12
CA THR A 20 7.13 -0.54 9.96
C THR A 20 7.83 0.79 10.26
N LYS A 21 8.36 1.02 11.47
CA LYS A 21 8.98 2.30 11.88
C LYS A 21 9.99 2.87 10.88
N ASN A 22 10.82 2.00 10.31
CA ASN A 22 11.84 2.36 9.31
C ASN A 22 11.44 1.92 7.89
N ALA A 23 10.17 1.60 7.69
CA ALA A 23 9.64 1.19 6.40
C ALA A 23 9.07 2.37 5.62
N SER A 24 9.03 2.21 4.32
CA SER A 24 8.26 3.08 3.43
C SER A 24 7.60 2.22 2.37
N ALA A 25 6.45 2.66 1.87
CA ALA A 25 5.88 2.05 0.67
C ALA A 25 5.31 3.10 -0.26
N THR A 26 5.32 2.79 -1.55
CA THR A 26 4.58 3.52 -2.56
C THR A 26 3.54 2.58 -3.14
N MET A 27 2.26 2.94 -3.03
CA MET A 27 1.15 2.23 -3.65
C MET A 27 0.80 2.91 -4.97
N THR A 28 0.81 2.13 -6.04
CA THR A 28 0.36 2.55 -7.36
C THR A 28 -0.94 1.83 -7.67
N LEU A 29 -2.03 2.58 -7.75
CA LEU A 29 -3.33 2.11 -8.21
C LEU A 29 -3.45 2.34 -9.72
N LEU A 30 -3.88 1.32 -10.44
CA LEU A 30 -4.00 1.28 -11.88
C LEU A 30 -5.41 0.86 -12.26
N SER A 31 -6.13 1.77 -12.90
CA SER A 31 -7.41 1.50 -13.58
C SER A 31 -7.21 1.51 -15.11
N ALA A 32 -8.28 1.27 -15.86
CA ALA A 32 -8.24 1.29 -17.32
C ALA A 32 -7.85 2.68 -17.89
N SER A 33 -8.12 3.76 -17.17
CA SER A 33 -7.94 5.14 -17.66
C SER A 33 -7.09 6.03 -16.75
N GLU A 34 -6.69 5.56 -15.56
CA GLU A 34 -6.06 6.39 -14.53
C GLU A 34 -5.01 5.61 -13.74
N LYS A 35 -3.90 6.29 -13.45
CA LYS A 35 -2.86 5.86 -12.52
C LYS A 35 -2.81 6.82 -11.33
N THR A 36 -2.92 6.29 -10.12
CA THR A 36 -2.82 7.07 -8.88
C THR A 36 -1.66 6.52 -8.06
N GLU A 37 -0.74 7.38 -7.63
CA GLU A 37 0.36 7.00 -6.74
C GLU A 37 0.14 7.60 -5.35
N ALA A 38 0.35 6.80 -4.32
CA ALA A 38 0.21 7.19 -2.93
C ALA A 38 1.47 6.76 -2.16
N LYS A 39 2.10 7.69 -1.45
CA LYS A 39 3.19 7.37 -0.54
C LYS A 39 2.62 6.99 0.82
N LEU A 40 2.91 5.78 1.27
CA LEU A 40 2.50 5.27 2.57
C LEU A 40 3.63 5.47 3.56
N LEU A 41 3.28 6.05 4.70
CA LEU A 41 4.18 6.32 5.82
C LEU A 41 3.86 5.40 6.99
N PRO A 42 4.82 5.12 7.87
CA PRO A 42 4.58 4.33 9.08
C PRO A 42 3.45 4.93 9.92
N ALA A 43 2.44 4.12 10.21
CA ALA A 43 1.27 4.50 11.02
C ALA A 43 1.24 3.78 12.38
N GLY A 44 2.39 3.23 12.80
CA GLY A 44 2.56 2.46 14.04
C GLY A 44 2.34 0.96 13.86
N GLY A 45 2.99 0.18 14.73
CA GLY A 45 2.98 -1.28 14.66
C GLY A 45 3.47 -1.78 13.31
N ASN A 46 2.64 -2.56 12.62
CA ASN A 46 2.95 -3.12 11.31
C ASN A 46 2.24 -2.44 10.14
N LYS A 47 1.85 -1.18 10.31
CA LYS A 47 1.01 -0.46 9.34
C LYS A 47 1.81 0.60 8.60
N LEU A 48 1.56 0.67 7.30
CA LEU A 48 1.91 1.79 6.44
C LEU A 48 0.60 2.41 5.95
N GLN A 49 0.45 3.72 5.99
CA GLN A 49 -0.79 4.40 5.62
C GLN A 49 -0.54 5.63 4.76
N ALA A 50 -1.42 5.84 3.78
CA ALA A 50 -1.59 7.10 3.06
C ALA A 50 -3.00 7.62 3.32
N GLN A 51 -3.13 8.90 3.67
CA GLN A 51 -4.43 9.57 3.74
C GLN A 51 -4.71 10.25 2.41
N GLY A 52 -5.97 10.23 1.98
CA GLY A 52 -6.39 10.84 0.71
C GLY A 52 -7.68 10.24 0.19
N ALA A 53 -8.22 10.84 -0.87
CA ALA A 53 -9.40 10.31 -1.54
C ALA A 53 -8.98 9.34 -2.65
N PHE A 54 -9.04 8.03 -2.37
CA PHE A 54 -8.68 7.00 -3.33
C PHE A 54 -9.93 6.41 -3.97
N LYS A 55 -10.01 6.51 -5.30
CA LYS A 55 -11.10 5.93 -6.07
C LYS A 55 -10.80 4.45 -6.32
N ILE A 56 -11.51 3.58 -5.61
CA ILE A 56 -11.35 2.14 -5.75
C ILE A 56 -12.51 1.58 -6.57
N GLN A 57 -12.19 0.74 -7.56
CA GLN A 57 -13.14 0.07 -8.42
C GLN A 57 -12.80 -1.42 -8.54
N PRO A 58 -13.81 -2.31 -8.67
CA PRO A 58 -13.57 -3.71 -8.97
C PRO A 58 -12.72 -3.88 -10.23
N GLY A 59 -11.75 -4.80 -10.19
CA GLY A 59 -10.82 -5.06 -11.28
C GLY A 59 -9.62 -4.10 -11.36
N MET A 60 -9.55 -3.09 -10.49
CA MET A 60 -8.38 -2.22 -10.40
C MET A 60 -7.17 -3.01 -9.90
N LYS A 61 -6.01 -2.78 -10.53
CA LYS A 61 -4.74 -3.37 -10.08
C LYS A 61 -4.06 -2.41 -9.12
N ALA A 62 -3.49 -2.92 -8.05
CA ALA A 62 -2.63 -2.15 -7.16
C ALA A 62 -1.24 -2.78 -7.11
N ALA A 63 -0.20 -1.98 -7.05
CA ALA A 63 1.17 -2.44 -6.83
C ALA A 63 1.78 -1.65 -5.67
N ALA A 64 2.21 -2.34 -4.62
CA ALA A 64 2.94 -1.75 -3.51
C ALA A 64 4.43 -2.04 -3.68
N LEU A 65 5.24 -1.00 -3.84
CA LEU A 65 6.69 -1.07 -3.67
C LEU A 65 7.00 -0.82 -2.20
N VAL A 66 7.41 -1.85 -1.47
CA VAL A 66 7.66 -1.81 -0.02
C VAL A 66 9.17 -1.89 0.23
N LYS A 67 9.70 -0.97 1.02
CA LYS A 67 11.09 -1.01 1.52
C LYS A 67 11.07 -1.10 3.03
N LEU A 68 11.67 -2.15 3.59
CA LEU A 68 11.73 -2.41 5.03
C LEU A 68 13.16 -2.12 5.53
N GLY A 69 13.39 -0.92 6.06
CA GLY A 69 14.73 -0.49 6.49
C GLY A 69 15.76 -0.61 5.36
N ASP A 70 16.85 -1.32 5.63
CA ASP A 70 17.94 -1.55 4.67
C ASP A 70 17.74 -2.78 3.78
N LYS A 71 16.60 -3.47 3.88
CA LYS A 71 16.29 -4.58 2.99
C LYS A 71 15.99 -4.09 1.56
N ALA A 72 16.22 -4.97 0.60
CA ALA A 72 15.83 -4.75 -0.79
C ALA A 72 14.32 -4.47 -0.89
N SER A 73 13.94 -3.55 -1.77
CA SER A 73 12.55 -3.23 -2.01
C SER A 73 11.82 -4.43 -2.63
N GLN A 74 10.63 -4.72 -2.14
CA GLN A 74 9.76 -5.78 -2.64
C GLN A 74 8.56 -5.18 -3.34
N VAL A 75 8.16 -5.76 -4.47
CA VAL A 75 6.95 -5.35 -5.20
C VAL A 75 5.87 -6.39 -4.97
N VAL A 76 4.76 -5.96 -4.39
CA VAL A 76 3.56 -6.79 -4.17
C VAL A 76 2.44 -6.28 -5.06
N ARG A 77 1.76 -7.18 -5.76
CA ARG A 77 0.65 -6.84 -6.68
C ARG A 77 -0.66 -7.37 -6.15
N PHE A 78 -1.68 -6.53 -6.17
CA PHE A 78 -3.04 -6.84 -5.75
C PHE A 78 -4.01 -6.62 -6.91
N THR A 79 -5.10 -7.38 -6.90
CA THR A 79 -6.27 -7.12 -7.73
C THR A 79 -7.42 -6.83 -6.79
N LEU A 80 -7.95 -5.61 -6.86
CA LEU A 80 -9.05 -5.17 -6.03
C LEU A 80 -10.34 -5.78 -6.59
N ARG A 81 -11.12 -6.44 -5.73
CA ARG A 81 -12.39 -7.06 -6.09
C ARG A 81 -13.53 -6.23 -5.55
#